data_AF-A0AAD8LSQ0-F1
#
_entry.id   AF-A0AAD8LSQ0-F1
#
_cell.length_a   1.000
_cell.length_b   1.000
_cell.length_c   1.000
_cell.angle_alpha   90.00
_cell.angle_beta   90.00
_cell.angle_gamma   90.00
#
_symmetry.space_group_name_H-M   'P 1'
#
loop_
_entity.id
_entity.type
_entity.pdbx_description
1 polymer ?
#
loop_
_entity_poly.entity_id
_entity_poly.type
_entity_poly.pdbx_seq_one_letter_code
_entity_poly.pdbx_strand_id
1 'polypeptide(L)'
;MVKSLLFFQIVALLLFSELVSGNGGTESNSSSVGAGNDGRLAERSHNVRFNSDRRPNVGQIPLEGSIPQREDSGFLPSNVTLKWFATDLDGTFIAHNSVVMRRNIDAFVNARKNGLNVFFCTGRGFNTSINLLSAEDRMNANYQGYPGIYYNGGLVYGPDGTLLKAFYFRMDVLARILEVIMDNDHDDYAIFTTMAGHYVISENREMLIKIKRELLIGWSLKFTTAESLITMDVLKIFIIDYSEIIRSLRSTVGDKIIVRPVKSRMISIYPSQVNKGNGLKVLMDALHLSPSDGAYIGDAYNDIEAMDLVDYSFAVGNADDSVKAHAKYVLEETNEEGAFAKAVSLLYGIETY
;
A
#
# COMPACT_ATOMS: atom_id res chain seq x y z
N MET A 1 8.43 -31.54 -9.75
CA MET A 1 8.38 -31.81 -11.21
C MET A 1 6.98 -32.14 -11.77
N VAL A 2 6.18 -33.04 -11.18
CA VAL A 2 4.84 -33.38 -11.75
C VAL A 2 3.79 -32.31 -11.47
N LYS A 3 3.81 -31.65 -10.29
CA LYS A 3 2.88 -30.57 -9.94
C LYS A 3 2.98 -29.36 -10.87
N SER A 4 4.19 -29.02 -11.31
CA SER A 4 4.43 -27.83 -12.13
C SER A 4 4.02 -28.08 -13.60
N LEU A 5 4.25 -29.27 -14.16
CA LEU A 5 3.91 -29.60 -15.57
C LEU A 5 2.44 -29.36 -15.96
N LEU A 6 1.48 -29.74 -15.11
CA LEU A 6 0.05 -29.54 -15.40
C LEU A 6 -0.35 -28.06 -15.25
N PHE A 7 0.17 -27.39 -14.22
CA PHE A 7 -0.02 -25.96 -14.02
C PHE A 7 0.49 -25.15 -15.24
N PHE A 8 1.66 -25.50 -15.78
CA PHE A 8 2.24 -24.82 -16.94
C PHE A 8 1.38 -24.93 -18.20
N GLN A 9 0.73 -26.08 -18.45
CA GLN A 9 -0.18 -26.21 -19.59
C GLN A 9 -1.38 -25.28 -19.48
N ILE A 10 -1.90 -25.10 -18.26
CA ILE A 10 -3.06 -24.24 -17.98
C ILE A 10 -2.65 -22.76 -18.08
N VAL A 11 -1.51 -22.37 -17.50
CA VAL A 11 -0.98 -21.00 -17.59
C VAL A 11 -0.71 -20.61 -19.05
N ALA A 12 -0.10 -21.50 -19.83
CA ALA A 12 0.17 -21.23 -21.25
C ALA A 12 -1.13 -21.01 -22.04
N LEU A 13 -2.19 -21.77 -21.77
CA LEU A 13 -3.51 -21.57 -22.38
C LEU A 13 -4.15 -20.24 -21.96
N LEU A 14 -4.06 -19.88 -20.67
CA LEU A 14 -4.61 -18.61 -20.16
C LEU A 14 -3.90 -17.40 -20.80
N LEU A 15 -2.56 -17.39 -20.81
CA LEU A 15 -1.79 -16.31 -21.43
C LEU A 15 -2.01 -16.22 -22.94
N PHE A 16 -2.18 -17.36 -23.63
CA PHE A 16 -2.51 -17.38 -25.05
C PHE A 16 -3.90 -16.79 -25.33
N SER A 17 -4.87 -17.04 -24.45
CA SER A 17 -6.22 -16.49 -24.60
C SER A 17 -6.28 -14.96 -24.44
N GLU A 18 -5.46 -14.36 -23.57
CA GLU A 18 -5.33 -12.89 -23.47
C GLU A 18 -4.70 -12.28 -24.73
N LEU A 19 -3.68 -12.93 -25.29
CA LEU A 19 -3.03 -12.48 -26.52
C LEU A 19 -3.97 -12.49 -27.73
N VAL A 20 -4.85 -13.49 -27.83
CA VAL A 20 -5.82 -13.61 -28.92
C VAL A 20 -6.96 -12.61 -28.76
N SER A 21 -7.43 -12.35 -27.54
CA SER A 21 -8.50 -11.39 -27.27
C SER A 21 -8.06 -9.92 -27.36
N GLY A 22 -6.77 -9.62 -27.24
CA GLY A 22 -6.20 -8.27 -27.40
C GLY A 22 -5.98 -7.81 -28.85
N ASN A 23 -6.09 -8.68 -29.85
CA ASN A 23 -5.73 -8.38 -31.26
C ASN A 23 -6.91 -8.20 -32.23
N GLY A 24 -8.16 -8.18 -31.74
CA GLY A 24 -9.35 -8.09 -32.59
C GLY A 24 -9.91 -6.67 -32.72
N GLY A 25 -9.33 -5.82 -33.57
CA GLY A 25 -9.88 -4.49 -33.81
C GLY A 25 -9.42 -3.84 -35.10
N THR A 26 -10.06 -4.18 -36.23
CA THR A 26 -10.43 -3.28 -37.34
C THR A 26 -11.20 -4.07 -38.41
N GLU A 27 -12.47 -3.74 -38.66
CA GLU A 27 -13.00 -3.28 -39.96
C GLU A 27 -14.53 -3.16 -39.94
N SER A 28 -15.00 -2.06 -40.51
CA SER A 28 -16.38 -1.62 -40.68
C SER A 28 -16.97 -2.10 -42.01
N ASN A 29 -18.23 -2.58 -42.04
CA ASN A 29 -19.30 -2.01 -42.88
C ASN A 29 -20.66 -2.74 -42.81
N SER A 30 -21.69 -1.92 -42.53
CA SER A 30 -23.07 -1.84 -43.06
C SER A 30 -23.98 -3.04 -43.41
N SER A 31 -25.26 -2.82 -43.04
CA SER A 31 -26.55 -3.22 -43.66
C SER A 31 -27.26 -4.54 -43.27
N SER A 32 -28.07 -4.44 -42.21
CA SER A 32 -29.55 -4.61 -42.13
C SER A 32 -30.31 -5.85 -42.68
N VAL A 33 -31.18 -6.36 -41.78
CA VAL A 33 -32.51 -7.01 -41.90
C VAL A 33 -32.58 -8.55 -41.91
N GLY A 34 -33.30 -9.11 -40.92
CA GLY A 34 -34.15 -10.29 -41.12
C GLY A 34 -34.15 -11.36 -40.01
N ALA A 35 -35.17 -11.31 -39.14
CA ALA A 35 -35.56 -12.22 -38.06
C ALA A 35 -35.41 -13.76 -38.24
N GLY A 36 -35.17 -14.47 -37.12
CA GLY A 36 -35.46 -15.91 -36.99
C GLY A 36 -34.75 -16.66 -35.85
N ASN A 37 -35.49 -16.88 -34.76
CA ASN A 37 -35.30 -17.68 -33.53
C ASN A 37 -34.21 -18.77 -33.35
N ASP A 38 -33.85 -18.91 -32.06
CA ASP A 38 -33.42 -20.08 -31.27
C ASP A 38 -31.95 -20.55 -31.27
N GLY A 39 -31.33 -20.48 -30.07
CA GLY A 39 -30.09 -21.20 -29.75
C GLY A 39 -29.29 -20.58 -28.61
N ARG A 40 -29.55 -21.02 -27.38
CA ARG A 40 -28.77 -20.68 -26.17
C ARG A 40 -27.27 -20.94 -26.36
N LEU A 41 -26.44 -19.93 -26.08
CA LEU A 41 -25.12 -20.02 -25.43
C LEU A 41 -24.67 -18.58 -25.15
N ALA A 42 -24.85 -18.14 -23.90
CA ALA A 42 -24.45 -16.79 -23.47
C ALA A 42 -22.94 -16.78 -23.19
N GLU A 43 -22.18 -16.19 -24.11
CA GLU A 43 -20.84 -15.67 -23.85
C GLU A 43 -20.92 -14.67 -22.69
N ARG A 44 -20.28 -15.01 -21.56
CA ARG A 44 -20.11 -14.08 -20.44
C ARG A 44 -18.89 -13.21 -20.70
N SER A 45 -19.06 -12.20 -21.54
CA SER A 45 -18.21 -11.01 -21.52
C SER A 45 -18.38 -10.33 -20.16
N HIS A 46 -17.35 -10.32 -19.31
CA HIS A 46 -17.32 -9.50 -18.09
C HIS A 46 -17.01 -8.04 -18.45
N ASN A 47 -17.93 -7.41 -19.19
CA ASN A 47 -18.05 -5.97 -19.24
C ASN A 47 -18.81 -5.53 -17.99
N VAL A 48 -18.07 -5.16 -16.94
CA VAL A 48 -18.63 -4.31 -15.89
C VAL A 48 -18.92 -2.96 -16.55
N ARG A 49 -20.17 -2.75 -16.96
CA ARG A 49 -20.67 -1.43 -17.32
C ARG A 49 -20.60 -0.56 -16.08
N PHE A 50 -19.50 0.18 -15.92
CA PHE A 50 -19.54 1.41 -15.13
C PHE A 50 -20.41 2.40 -15.89
N ASN A 51 -21.45 2.86 -15.22
CA ASN A 51 -22.30 3.93 -15.69
C ASN A 51 -21.44 5.21 -15.81
N SER A 52 -20.96 5.52 -17.01
CA SER A 52 -20.02 6.62 -17.28
C SER A 52 -20.65 8.02 -17.19
N ASP A 53 -21.95 8.12 -16.88
CA ASP A 53 -22.69 9.40 -16.86
C ASP A 53 -23.15 9.84 -15.46
N ARG A 54 -22.53 9.32 -14.40
CA ARG A 54 -22.58 9.97 -13.08
C ARG A 54 -21.18 10.06 -12.51
N ARG A 55 -20.52 11.21 -12.74
CA ARG A 55 -19.41 11.63 -11.90
C ARG A 55 -19.91 11.56 -10.45
N PRO A 56 -19.36 10.69 -9.58
CA PRO A 56 -19.64 10.81 -8.17
C PRO A 56 -19.16 12.20 -7.77
N ASN A 57 -20.03 12.96 -7.12
CA ASN A 57 -19.66 14.22 -6.52
C ASN A 57 -18.60 13.87 -5.47
N VAL A 58 -17.32 14.05 -5.82
CA VAL A 58 -16.19 13.87 -4.89
C VAL A 58 -16.51 14.77 -3.72
N GLY A 59 -16.84 14.16 -2.58
CA GLY A 59 -17.09 14.92 -1.37
C GLY A 59 -15.82 15.68 -1.06
N GLN A 60 -15.82 16.98 -1.35
CA GLN A 60 -14.77 17.87 -0.89
C GLN A 60 -14.76 17.75 0.63
N ILE A 61 -13.62 17.31 1.19
CA ILE A 61 -13.26 17.83 2.50
C ILE A 61 -13.22 19.35 2.31
N PRO A 62 -13.78 20.15 3.23
CA PRO A 62 -13.51 21.58 3.21
C PRO A 62 -12.00 21.75 3.41
N LEU A 63 -11.26 21.91 2.32
CA LEU A 63 -9.92 22.51 2.33
C LEU A 63 -10.02 24.01 2.68
N GLU A 64 -11.25 24.53 2.87
CA GLU A 64 -11.62 25.86 3.33
C GLU A 64 -11.95 25.92 4.83
N GLY A 65 -11.34 25.06 5.65
CA GLY A 65 -11.18 25.40 7.07
C GLY A 65 -10.13 26.49 7.18
N SER A 66 -10.45 27.64 7.76
CA SER A 66 -9.43 28.64 8.10
C SER A 66 -8.37 27.98 8.97
N ILE A 67 -7.19 27.72 8.39
CA ILE A 67 -6.03 27.24 9.13
C ILE A 67 -5.78 28.29 10.22
N PRO A 68 -5.86 27.92 11.52
CA PRO A 68 -5.68 28.89 12.60
C PRO A 68 -4.38 29.66 12.43
N GLN A 69 -4.34 30.92 12.85
CA GLN A 69 -3.09 31.67 12.86
C GLN A 69 -2.08 30.90 13.71
N ARG A 70 -1.00 30.50 13.04
CA ARG A 70 0.12 29.77 13.60
C ARG A 70 0.74 30.59 14.73
N GLU A 71 0.91 30.02 15.92
CA GLU A 71 1.93 30.53 16.83
C GLU A 71 3.28 30.27 16.18
N ASP A 72 4.02 31.33 15.85
CA ASP A 72 5.20 31.26 15.00
C ASP A 72 6.26 30.34 15.60
N SER A 73 6.30 29.08 15.14
CA SER A 73 7.33 28.13 15.56
C SER A 73 8.71 28.52 15.04
N GLY A 74 8.80 29.52 14.15
CA GLY A 74 10.03 29.99 13.51
C GLY A 74 10.64 29.00 12.52
N PHE A 75 10.11 27.78 12.41
CA PHE A 75 10.68 26.72 11.57
C PHE A 75 10.26 26.81 10.10
N LEU A 76 8.96 27.02 9.83
CA LEU A 76 8.50 27.25 8.46
C LEU A 76 8.50 28.75 8.17
N PRO A 77 8.84 29.18 6.95
CA PRO A 77 8.63 30.56 6.53
C PRO A 77 7.16 30.98 6.75
N SER A 78 6.94 32.25 7.09
CA SER A 78 5.60 32.78 7.43
C SER A 78 4.60 32.73 6.26
N ASN A 79 5.07 32.57 5.03
CA ASN A 79 4.25 32.42 3.84
C ASN A 79 3.97 30.95 3.45
N VAL A 80 4.47 29.98 4.22
CA VAL A 80 4.29 28.55 3.97
C VAL A 80 3.20 28.00 4.87
N THR A 81 2.22 27.35 4.26
CA THR A 81 1.15 26.66 4.96
C THR A 81 1.02 25.24 4.42
N LEU A 82 1.33 24.25 5.26
CA LEU A 82 1.21 22.85 4.90
C LEU A 82 -0.26 22.40 4.99
N LYS A 83 -0.71 21.69 3.97
CA LYS A 83 -2.07 21.12 3.84
C LYS A 83 -2.14 19.68 4.34
N TRP A 84 -1.01 18.99 4.40
CA TRP A 84 -0.96 17.58 4.82
C TRP A 84 0.39 17.18 5.45
N PHE A 85 0.35 16.11 6.25
CA PHE A 85 1.54 15.51 6.86
C PHE A 85 1.40 13.98 6.90
N ALA A 86 2.24 13.27 6.15
CA ALA A 86 2.26 11.82 6.12
C ALA A 86 3.34 11.27 7.05
N THR A 87 3.03 10.19 7.77
CA THR A 87 4.00 9.52 8.65
C THR A 87 4.11 8.05 8.33
N ASP A 88 5.34 7.54 8.32
CA ASP A 88 5.56 6.11 8.57
C ASP A 88 5.10 5.69 9.98
N LEU A 89 4.94 4.40 10.20
CA LEU A 89 4.55 3.81 11.47
C LEU A 89 5.71 3.14 12.22
N ASP A 90 6.35 2.14 11.62
CA ASP A 90 7.27 1.23 12.31
C ASP A 90 8.67 1.83 12.36
N GLY A 91 9.16 2.21 13.54
CA GLY A 91 10.45 2.90 13.66
C GLY A 91 10.34 4.41 13.53
N THR A 92 9.13 4.95 13.34
CA THR A 92 8.84 6.38 13.23
C THR A 92 7.74 6.85 14.20
N PHE A 93 6.47 6.51 13.94
CA PHE A 93 5.33 6.94 14.78
C PHE A 93 5.13 6.05 16.02
N ILE A 94 5.37 4.75 15.87
CA ILE A 94 5.17 3.78 16.94
C ILE A 94 6.35 3.85 17.91
N ALA A 95 6.03 4.07 19.18
CA ALA A 95 6.96 3.89 20.29
C ALA A 95 6.53 2.69 21.14
N HIS A 96 7.49 1.99 21.72
CA HIS A 96 7.26 0.89 22.64
C HIS A 96 6.94 1.41 24.04
N ASN A 97 7.53 2.54 24.42
CA ASN A 97 7.16 3.24 25.63
C ASN A 97 5.72 3.80 25.51
N SER A 98 4.82 3.41 26.41
CA SER A 98 3.41 3.80 26.36
C SER A 98 3.18 5.30 26.55
N VAL A 99 4.03 5.99 27.33
CA VAL A 99 3.95 7.44 27.54
C VAL A 99 4.32 8.16 26.24
N VAL A 100 5.38 7.71 25.57
CA VAL A 100 5.83 8.30 24.30
C VAL A 100 4.83 8.02 23.19
N MET A 101 4.30 6.79 23.13
CA MET A 101 3.24 6.44 22.20
C MET A 101 2.01 7.33 22.39
N ARG A 102 1.61 7.58 23.64
CA ARG A 102 0.51 8.51 23.95
C ARG A 102 0.80 9.91 23.45
N ARG A 103 2.02 10.44 23.67
CA ARG A 103 2.44 11.76 23.14
C ARG A 103 2.32 11.84 21.62
N ASN A 104 2.73 10.81 20.89
CA ASN A 104 2.58 10.77 19.43
C ASN A 104 1.11 10.73 19.00
N ILE A 105 0.26 9.98 19.70
CA ILE A 105 -1.18 9.94 19.42
C ILE A 105 -1.82 11.31 19.71
N ASP A 106 -1.50 11.94 20.84
CA ASP A 106 -2.04 13.27 21.19
C ASP A 106 -1.61 14.32 20.17
N ALA A 107 -0.35 14.29 19.73
CA ALA A 107 0.13 15.15 18.65
C ALA A 107 -0.64 14.91 17.34
N PHE A 108 -0.90 13.65 16.98
CA PHE A 108 -1.68 13.30 15.79
C PHE A 108 -3.11 13.84 15.87
N VAL A 109 -3.79 13.59 17.00
CA VAL A 109 -5.17 14.04 17.25
C VAL A 109 -5.25 15.57 17.23
N ASN A 110 -4.34 16.24 17.94
CA ASN A 110 -4.32 17.70 18.03
C ASN A 110 -4.02 18.34 16.68
N ALA A 111 -3.09 17.81 15.90
CA ALA A 111 -2.81 18.30 14.55
C ALA A 111 -4.06 18.22 13.66
N ARG A 112 -4.79 17.09 13.69
CA ARG A 112 -6.04 16.95 12.91
C ARG A 112 -7.15 17.87 13.40
N LYS A 113 -7.31 18.05 14.71
CA LYS A 113 -8.27 19.01 15.30
C LYS A 113 -7.99 20.45 14.86
N ASN A 114 -6.73 20.79 14.63
CA ASN A 114 -6.30 22.10 14.13
C ASN A 114 -6.33 22.22 12.59
N GLY A 115 -7.00 21.29 11.90
CA GLY A 115 -7.26 21.37 10.45
C GLY A 115 -6.18 20.74 9.56
N LEU A 116 -5.13 20.16 10.12
CA LEU A 116 -4.11 19.48 9.33
C LEU A 116 -4.56 18.08 8.90
N ASN A 117 -4.30 17.73 7.64
CA ASN A 117 -4.49 16.38 7.15
C ASN A 117 -3.29 15.49 7.48
N VAL A 118 -3.25 14.97 8.72
CA VAL A 118 -2.26 13.97 9.13
C VAL A 118 -2.72 12.57 8.79
N PHE A 119 -1.90 11.76 8.13
CA PHE A 119 -2.27 10.40 7.76
C PHE A 119 -1.11 9.41 7.72
N PHE A 120 -1.45 8.12 7.65
CA PHE A 120 -0.49 7.03 7.64
C PHE A 120 -0.01 6.70 6.22
N CYS A 121 1.30 6.50 6.09
CA CYS A 121 1.96 6.03 4.88
C CYS A 121 2.93 4.90 5.23
N THR A 122 2.48 3.65 5.11
CA THR A 122 3.10 2.51 5.80
C THR A 122 3.17 1.24 4.95
N GLY A 123 4.09 0.33 5.29
CA GLY A 123 4.15 -1.04 4.79
C GLY A 123 3.04 -1.96 5.33
N ARG A 124 2.39 -1.56 6.44
CA ARG A 124 1.28 -2.29 7.06
C ARG A 124 0.01 -2.25 6.20
N GLY A 125 -0.91 -3.19 6.48
CA GLY A 125 -2.26 -3.16 5.92
C GLY A 125 -3.17 -2.19 6.67
N PHE A 126 -4.32 -1.84 6.07
CA PHE A 126 -5.28 -0.89 6.62
C PHE A 126 -5.67 -1.20 8.08
N ASN A 127 -6.21 -2.40 8.35
CA ASN A 127 -6.72 -2.78 9.67
C ASN A 127 -5.64 -2.75 10.76
N THR A 128 -4.44 -3.25 10.48
CA THR A 128 -3.31 -3.26 11.43
C THR A 128 -2.76 -1.87 11.73
N SER A 129 -3.00 -0.92 10.83
CA SER A 129 -2.55 0.47 10.98
C SER A 129 -3.57 1.28 11.77
N ILE A 130 -4.84 1.20 11.39
CA ILE A 130 -5.89 2.02 12.01
C ILE A 130 -6.15 1.63 13.47
N ASN A 131 -5.92 0.37 13.83
CA ASN A 131 -6.05 -0.13 15.20
C ASN A 131 -4.94 0.34 16.16
N LEU A 132 -3.93 1.09 15.67
CA LEU A 132 -2.98 1.78 16.56
C LEU A 132 -3.64 2.93 17.32
N LEU A 133 -4.70 3.50 16.76
CA LEU A 133 -5.49 4.54 17.39
C LEU A 133 -6.72 3.90 18.02
N SER A 134 -7.03 4.27 19.28
CA SER A 134 -8.28 3.85 19.91
C SER A 134 -9.49 4.36 19.13
N ALA A 135 -10.67 3.75 19.32
CA ALA A 135 -11.88 4.24 18.68
C ALA A 135 -12.17 5.71 19.04
N GLU A 136 -11.88 6.10 20.28
CA GLU A 136 -11.99 7.47 20.76
C GLU A 136 -10.98 8.41 20.07
N ASP A 137 -9.71 8.02 19.98
CA ASP A 137 -8.69 8.83 19.29
C ASP A 137 -9.04 9.04 17.81
N ARG A 138 -9.55 8.01 17.13
CA ARG A 138 -10.01 8.11 15.74
C ARG A 138 -11.20 9.06 15.59
N MET A 139 -12.14 9.01 16.53
CA MET A 139 -13.27 9.94 16.55
C MET A 139 -12.80 11.38 16.80
N ASN A 140 -11.93 11.57 17.80
CA ASN A 140 -11.36 12.87 18.17
C ASN A 140 -10.52 13.50 17.06
N ALA A 141 -9.81 12.69 16.26
CA ALA A 141 -9.04 13.13 15.11
C ALA A 141 -9.85 13.23 13.82
N ASN A 142 -11.13 12.82 13.83
CA ASN A 142 -11.93 12.59 12.62
C ASN A 142 -11.16 11.77 11.55
N TYR A 143 -10.51 10.69 11.98
CA TYR A 143 -9.63 9.88 11.13
C TYR A 143 -9.99 8.40 11.21
N GLN A 144 -10.59 7.90 10.14
CA GLN A 144 -10.93 6.48 9.99
C GLN A 144 -9.90 5.71 9.15
N GLY A 145 -8.69 6.24 9.00
CA GLY A 145 -7.65 5.70 8.10
C GLY A 145 -7.61 6.38 6.74
N TYR A 146 -8.29 7.52 6.59
CA TYR A 146 -8.42 8.23 5.32
C TYR A 146 -8.04 9.71 5.44
N PRO A 147 -7.27 10.27 4.48
CA PRO A 147 -6.57 9.54 3.42
C PRO A 147 -5.56 8.55 4.02
N GLY A 148 -5.06 7.60 3.24
CA GLY A 148 -4.19 6.57 3.78
C GLY A 148 -3.45 5.79 2.70
N ILE A 149 -2.17 5.53 2.93
CA ILE A 149 -1.30 4.80 2.02
C ILE A 149 -0.79 3.55 2.73
N TYR A 150 -1.13 2.40 2.19
CA TYR A 150 -0.89 1.10 2.81
C TYR A 150 -0.09 0.19 1.89
N TYR A 151 0.48 -0.87 2.47
CA TYR A 151 1.28 -1.84 1.73
C TYR A 151 2.39 -1.17 0.90
N ASN A 152 3.10 -0.20 1.49
CA ASN A 152 4.17 0.59 0.87
C ASN A 152 3.73 1.35 -0.39
N GLY A 153 2.49 1.82 -0.45
CA GLY A 153 1.95 2.47 -1.66
C GLY A 153 1.14 1.53 -2.56
N GLY A 154 1.03 0.25 -2.20
CA GLY A 154 0.23 -0.73 -2.94
C GLY A 154 -1.27 -0.44 -2.91
N LEU A 155 -1.75 0.25 -1.88
CA LEU A 155 -3.11 0.76 -1.76
C LEU A 155 -3.09 2.24 -1.36
N VAL A 156 -3.83 3.06 -2.09
CA VAL A 156 -3.94 4.50 -1.87
C VAL A 156 -5.42 4.86 -1.75
N TYR A 157 -5.79 5.40 -0.60
CA TYR A 157 -7.13 5.88 -0.33
C TYR A 157 -7.16 7.40 -0.21
N GLY A 158 -8.16 7.98 -0.85
CA GLY A 158 -8.51 9.39 -0.72
C GLY A 158 -9.15 9.70 0.62
N PRO A 159 -9.39 10.99 0.92
CA PRO A 159 -9.84 11.42 2.23
C PRO A 159 -11.24 10.95 2.64
N ASP A 160 -12.09 10.68 1.66
CA ASP A 160 -13.45 10.15 1.84
C ASP A 160 -13.51 8.60 1.90
N GLY A 161 -12.35 7.94 1.87
CA GLY A 161 -12.25 6.48 1.80
C GLY A 161 -12.37 5.90 0.38
N THR A 162 -12.43 6.75 -0.65
CA THR A 162 -12.37 6.28 -2.04
C THR A 162 -11.03 5.62 -2.32
N LEU A 163 -11.04 4.40 -2.88
CA LEU A 163 -9.82 3.75 -3.35
C LEU A 163 -9.35 4.44 -4.64
N LEU A 164 -8.30 5.26 -4.53
CA LEU A 164 -7.72 5.99 -5.65
C LEU A 164 -6.85 5.08 -6.52
N LYS A 165 -6.10 4.17 -5.88
CA LYS A 165 -5.24 3.22 -6.58
C LYS A 165 -5.01 1.95 -5.78
N ALA A 166 -5.03 0.84 -6.50
CA ALA A 166 -4.47 -0.43 -6.08
C ALA A 166 -3.47 -0.91 -7.13
N PHE A 167 -2.34 -1.48 -6.70
CA PHE A 167 -1.33 -2.05 -7.59
C PHE A 167 -1.36 -3.57 -7.49
N TYR A 168 -1.62 -4.22 -8.62
CA TYR A 168 -1.68 -5.67 -8.72
C TYR A 168 -0.51 -6.22 -9.53
N PHE A 169 -0.13 -7.47 -9.26
CA PHE A 169 0.80 -8.17 -10.14
C PHE A 169 0.14 -8.38 -11.51
N ARG A 170 0.89 -8.13 -12.58
CA ARG A 170 0.46 -8.56 -13.91
C ARG A 170 0.39 -10.10 -13.94
N MET A 171 -0.57 -10.64 -14.69
CA MET A 171 -0.81 -12.07 -14.80
C MET A 171 0.46 -12.84 -15.17
N ASP A 172 1.20 -12.39 -16.18
CA ASP A 172 2.45 -13.00 -16.64
C ASP A 172 3.55 -12.99 -15.55
N VAL A 173 3.65 -11.91 -14.77
CA VAL A 173 4.61 -11.83 -13.67
C VAL A 173 4.21 -12.75 -12.52
N LEU A 174 2.94 -12.74 -12.13
CA LEU A 174 2.41 -13.60 -11.07
C LEU A 174 2.57 -15.08 -11.42
N ALA A 175 2.33 -15.44 -12.68
CA ALA A 175 2.61 -16.77 -13.22
C ALA A 175 4.05 -17.17 -12.94
N ARG A 176 5.03 -16.38 -13.39
CA ARG A 176 6.46 -16.66 -13.17
C ARG A 176 6.86 -16.76 -11.70
N ILE A 177 6.22 -15.98 -10.82
CA ILE A 177 6.46 -16.10 -9.37
C ILE A 177 5.94 -17.45 -8.86
N LEU A 178 4.73 -17.85 -9.25
CA LEU A 178 4.15 -19.14 -8.89
C LEU A 178 4.99 -20.30 -9.40
N GLU A 179 5.52 -20.22 -10.61
CA GLU A 179 6.45 -21.21 -11.18
C GLU A 179 7.68 -21.38 -10.27
N VAL A 180 8.33 -20.27 -9.91
CA VAL A 180 9.49 -20.30 -9.00
C VAL A 180 9.12 -20.89 -7.64
N ILE A 181 7.98 -20.51 -7.07
CA ILE A 181 7.52 -21.06 -5.78
C ILE A 181 7.31 -22.57 -5.88
N MET A 182 6.64 -23.06 -6.92
CA MET A 182 6.31 -24.48 -7.07
C MET A 182 7.52 -25.34 -7.46
N ASP A 183 8.42 -24.85 -8.31
CA ASP A 183 9.61 -25.59 -8.73
C ASP A 183 10.65 -25.73 -7.62
N ASN A 184 10.56 -24.90 -6.58
CA ASN A 184 11.41 -24.98 -5.38
C ASN A 184 10.67 -25.55 -4.16
N ASP A 185 9.50 -26.19 -4.35
CA ASP A 185 8.67 -26.77 -3.27
C ASP A 185 8.39 -25.78 -2.11
N HIS A 186 8.18 -24.51 -2.46
CA HIS A 186 8.03 -23.39 -1.52
C HIS A 186 6.59 -22.93 -1.34
N ASP A 187 5.62 -23.69 -1.86
CA ASP A 187 4.18 -23.41 -1.84
C ASP A 187 3.59 -23.37 -0.42
N ASP A 188 4.21 -24.10 0.51
CA ASP A 188 3.87 -24.09 1.94
C ASP A 188 4.15 -22.75 2.63
N TYR A 189 5.06 -21.95 2.08
CA TYR A 189 5.63 -20.77 2.75
C TYR A 189 5.19 -19.44 2.13
N ALA A 190 4.25 -19.47 1.18
CA ALA A 190 3.79 -18.31 0.44
C ALA A 190 2.33 -17.95 0.79
N ILE A 191 2.08 -16.66 1.01
CA ILE A 191 0.75 -16.09 1.24
C ILE A 191 0.50 -15.00 0.22
N PHE A 192 -0.62 -15.09 -0.48
CA PHE A 192 -1.01 -14.14 -1.51
C PHE A 192 -2.12 -13.26 -0.98
N THR A 193 -1.92 -11.96 -0.99
CA THR A 193 -2.87 -10.99 -0.42
C THR A 193 -3.61 -10.28 -1.53
N THR A 194 -4.94 -10.31 -1.47
CA THR A 194 -5.85 -9.54 -2.31
C THR A 194 -6.70 -8.62 -1.43
N MET A 195 -7.54 -7.79 -2.05
CA MET A 195 -8.55 -7.02 -1.32
C MET A 195 -9.58 -7.90 -0.60
N ALA A 196 -9.82 -9.12 -1.11
CA ALA A 196 -10.78 -10.06 -0.54
C ALA A 196 -10.21 -10.91 0.60
N GLY A 197 -8.90 -10.84 0.86
CA GLY A 197 -8.25 -11.51 1.97
C GLY A 197 -6.90 -12.15 1.60
N HIS A 198 -6.47 -13.11 2.43
CA HIS A 198 -5.19 -13.78 2.31
C HIS A 198 -5.40 -15.22 1.85
N TYR A 199 -4.64 -15.63 0.85
CA TYR A 199 -4.78 -16.91 0.17
C TYR A 199 -3.49 -17.72 0.28
N VAL A 200 -3.64 -19.03 0.36
CA VAL A 200 -2.56 -20.02 0.35
C VAL A 200 -2.92 -21.11 -0.66
N ILE A 201 -1.90 -21.72 -1.26
CA ILE A 201 -2.08 -22.79 -2.25
C ILE A 201 -1.75 -24.18 -1.68
N SER A 202 -1.17 -24.22 -0.48
CA SER A 202 -0.89 -25.44 0.26
C SER A 202 -1.89 -25.65 1.40
N GLU A 203 -2.28 -26.91 1.63
CA GLU A 203 -3.09 -27.33 2.77
C GLU A 203 -2.26 -27.73 4.01
N ASN A 204 -0.93 -27.54 4.00
CA ASN A 204 -0.07 -27.93 5.12
C ASN A 204 -0.44 -27.19 6.42
N ARG A 205 -1.20 -27.86 7.28
CA ARG A 205 -1.75 -27.27 8.51
C ARG A 205 -0.68 -26.89 9.52
N GLU A 206 0.44 -27.62 9.59
CA GLU A 206 1.53 -27.30 10.51
C GLU A 206 2.20 -25.98 10.12
N MET A 207 2.45 -25.79 8.82
CA MET A 207 2.99 -24.54 8.33
C MET A 207 2.02 -23.40 8.59
N LEU A 208 0.72 -23.56 8.24
CA LEU A 208 -0.29 -22.52 8.51
C LEU A 208 -0.35 -22.09 9.99
N ILE A 209 -0.15 -23.03 10.92
CA ILE A 209 -0.05 -22.72 12.36
C ILE A 209 1.24 -21.94 12.67
N LYS A 210 2.38 -22.39 12.13
CA LYS A 210 3.67 -21.70 12.29
C LYS A 210 3.62 -20.27 11.76
N ILE A 211 3.08 -20.08 10.55
CA ILE A 211 2.86 -18.77 9.92
C ILE A 211 2.05 -17.85 10.85
N LYS A 212 0.88 -18.31 11.31
CA LYS A 212 0.02 -17.50 12.19
C LYS A 212 0.72 -17.10 13.47
N ARG A 213 1.48 -18.02 14.07
CA ARG A 213 2.22 -17.79 15.31
C ARG A 213 3.38 -16.83 15.10
N GLU A 214 4.25 -17.07 14.11
CA GLU A 214 5.44 -16.24 13.89
C GLU A 214 5.08 -14.83 13.44
N LEU A 215 3.97 -14.67 12.72
CA LEU A 215 3.51 -13.36 12.26
C LEU A 215 2.61 -12.64 13.29
N LEU A 216 2.16 -13.32 14.35
CA LEU A 216 1.21 -12.79 15.34
C LEU A 216 -0.04 -12.17 14.66
N ILE A 217 -0.49 -12.78 13.57
CA ILE A 217 -1.58 -12.28 12.73
C ILE A 217 -2.88 -13.05 12.98
N GLY A 218 -3.99 -12.33 13.06
CA GLY A 218 -5.35 -12.89 13.07
C GLY A 218 -5.88 -13.23 11.67
N TRP A 219 -5.02 -13.46 10.67
CA TRP A 219 -5.47 -13.65 9.30
C TRP A 219 -6.31 -14.92 9.13
N SER A 220 -7.47 -14.76 8.50
CA SER A 220 -8.23 -15.88 7.94
C SER A 220 -7.62 -16.25 6.59
N LEU A 221 -6.86 -17.35 6.58
CA LEU A 221 -6.22 -17.88 5.37
C LEU A 221 -7.24 -18.71 4.59
N LYS A 222 -7.40 -18.39 3.31
CA LYS A 222 -8.29 -19.08 2.37
C LYS A 222 -7.46 -19.98 1.47
N PHE A 223 -7.87 -21.23 1.33
CA PHE A 223 -7.26 -22.12 0.36
C PHE A 223 -7.73 -21.78 -1.06
N THR A 224 -6.83 -21.87 -2.04
CA THR A 224 -7.14 -21.75 -3.46
C THR A 224 -6.11 -22.52 -4.30
N THR A 225 -6.35 -22.66 -5.60
CA THR A 225 -5.38 -23.29 -6.51
C THR A 225 -4.50 -22.25 -7.18
N ALA A 226 -3.32 -22.65 -7.66
CA ALA A 226 -2.43 -21.73 -8.38
C ALA A 226 -3.09 -21.17 -9.65
N GLU A 227 -3.92 -21.97 -10.34
CA GLU A 227 -4.69 -21.57 -11.53
C GLU A 227 -5.77 -20.55 -11.19
N SER A 228 -6.39 -20.64 -10.02
CA SER A 228 -7.34 -19.62 -9.58
C SER A 228 -6.59 -18.33 -9.23
N LEU A 229 -5.45 -18.47 -8.55
CA LEU A 229 -4.66 -17.37 -8.02
C LEU A 229 -4.09 -16.44 -9.10
N ILE A 230 -3.68 -17.00 -10.25
CA ILE A 230 -3.13 -16.22 -11.38
C ILE A 230 -4.14 -15.21 -11.95
N THR A 231 -5.44 -15.47 -11.78
CA THR A 231 -6.54 -14.59 -12.24
C THR A 231 -7.03 -13.63 -11.16
N MET A 232 -6.47 -13.70 -9.95
CA MET A 232 -6.84 -12.80 -8.86
C MET A 232 -6.01 -11.52 -8.89
N ASP A 233 -6.63 -10.45 -8.41
CA ASP A 233 -5.99 -9.16 -8.13
C ASP A 233 -5.10 -9.26 -6.88
N VAL A 234 -3.93 -9.88 -7.04
CA VAL A 234 -2.92 -10.03 -5.98
C VAL A 234 -2.12 -8.74 -5.82
N LEU A 235 -2.15 -8.17 -4.62
CA LEU A 235 -1.47 -6.92 -4.25
C LEU A 235 -0.05 -7.16 -3.72
N LYS A 236 0.12 -8.27 -3.01
CA LYS A 236 1.31 -8.57 -2.22
C LYS A 236 1.46 -10.08 -2.07
N ILE A 237 2.69 -10.55 -2.14
CA ILE A 237 3.04 -11.94 -1.81
C ILE A 237 3.97 -11.89 -0.61
N PHE A 238 3.61 -12.59 0.45
CA PHE A 238 4.46 -12.75 1.62
C PHE A 238 5.12 -14.12 1.55
N ILE A 239 6.44 -14.16 1.73
CA ILE A 239 7.21 -15.39 1.69
C ILE A 239 8.00 -15.54 2.97
N ILE A 240 7.87 -16.71 3.57
CA ILE A 240 8.65 -17.15 4.72
C ILE A 240 9.77 -18.02 4.21
N ASP A 241 10.91 -17.96 4.86
CA ASP A 241 12.10 -18.69 4.49
C ASP A 241 12.56 -18.46 3.03
N TYR A 242 12.75 -17.20 2.65
CA TYR A 242 13.05 -16.85 1.25
C TYR A 242 14.45 -17.26 0.76
N SER A 243 15.35 -17.70 1.65
CA SER A 243 16.78 -17.85 1.38
C SER A 243 17.07 -18.75 0.18
N GLU A 244 16.22 -19.75 -0.04
CA GLU A 244 16.37 -20.73 -1.11
C GLU A 244 15.82 -20.22 -2.45
N ILE A 245 14.83 -19.31 -2.42
CA ILE A 245 14.10 -18.92 -3.64
C ILE A 245 14.41 -17.51 -4.15
N ILE A 246 15.00 -16.62 -3.33
CA ILE A 246 15.17 -15.21 -3.71
C ILE A 246 16.06 -15.02 -4.93
N ARG A 247 17.06 -15.88 -5.13
CA ARG A 247 17.91 -15.86 -6.32
C ARG A 247 17.09 -16.19 -7.56
N SER A 248 16.28 -17.24 -7.48
CA SER A 248 15.38 -17.70 -8.55
C SER A 248 14.32 -16.65 -8.87
N LEU A 249 13.72 -16.02 -7.86
CA LEU A 249 12.79 -14.91 -8.05
C LEU A 249 13.47 -13.75 -8.80
N ARG A 250 14.65 -13.32 -8.35
CA ARG A 250 15.38 -12.23 -9.01
C ARG A 250 15.79 -12.58 -10.44
N SER A 251 16.21 -13.81 -10.72
CA SER A 251 16.58 -14.21 -12.09
C SER A 251 15.38 -14.30 -13.02
N THR A 252 14.21 -14.73 -12.52
CA THR A 252 13.04 -14.99 -13.36
C THR A 252 12.19 -13.74 -13.58
N VAL A 253 11.98 -12.92 -12.54
CA VAL A 253 11.09 -11.74 -12.62
C VAL A 253 11.81 -10.40 -12.48
N GLY A 254 13.07 -10.39 -12.07
CA GLY A 254 13.93 -9.20 -12.15
C GLY A 254 13.35 -7.95 -11.50
N ASP A 255 13.37 -6.86 -12.26
CA ASP A 255 12.89 -5.52 -11.89
C ASP A 255 11.36 -5.35 -11.94
N LYS A 256 10.61 -6.39 -12.32
CA LYS A 256 9.15 -6.38 -12.37
C LYS A 256 8.50 -6.53 -10.99
N ILE A 257 9.32 -6.77 -9.96
CA ILE A 257 8.91 -6.85 -8.56
C ILE A 257 9.79 -5.99 -7.68
N ILE A 258 9.24 -5.60 -6.53
CA ILE A 258 10.02 -5.06 -5.42
C ILE A 258 9.96 -6.07 -4.27
N VAL A 259 11.12 -6.35 -3.68
CA VAL A 259 11.25 -7.22 -2.51
C VAL A 259 11.63 -6.37 -1.31
N ARG A 260 10.81 -6.43 -0.25
CA ARG A 260 11.06 -5.74 1.02
C ARG A 260 11.22 -6.77 2.14
N PRO A 261 12.35 -6.76 2.87
CA PRO A 261 12.48 -7.54 4.10
C PRO A 261 11.38 -7.17 5.11
N VAL A 262 10.94 -8.13 5.91
CA VAL A 262 9.99 -7.86 7.01
C VAL A 262 10.67 -8.13 8.34
N LYS A 263 11.03 -9.38 8.60
CA LYS A 263 11.84 -9.79 9.76
C LYS A 263 12.44 -11.16 9.49
N SER A 264 13.65 -11.41 10.01
CA SER A 264 14.32 -12.71 9.85
C SER A 264 14.34 -13.18 8.38
N ARG A 265 14.12 -14.47 8.11
CA ARG A 265 14.05 -15.04 6.75
C ARG A 265 12.70 -14.75 6.04
N MET A 266 12.06 -13.61 6.26
CA MET A 266 10.76 -13.27 5.65
C MET A 266 10.82 -12.02 4.77
N ILE A 267 10.14 -12.09 3.63
CA ILE A 267 10.01 -10.97 2.67
C ILE A 267 8.55 -10.73 2.28
N SER A 268 8.28 -9.50 1.89
CA SER A 268 7.11 -9.13 1.11
C SER A 268 7.55 -8.77 -0.30
N ILE A 269 6.84 -9.31 -1.28
CA ILE A 269 6.99 -9.01 -2.69
C ILE A 269 5.80 -8.16 -3.11
N TYR A 270 6.08 -7.13 -3.89
CA TYR A 270 5.11 -6.21 -4.45
C TYR A 270 5.33 -6.06 -5.96
N PRO A 271 4.33 -5.60 -6.73
CA PRO A 271 4.54 -5.10 -8.08
C PRO A 271 5.61 -4.00 -8.09
N SER A 272 6.41 -3.89 -9.16
CA SER A 272 7.53 -2.94 -9.22
C SER A 272 7.17 -1.47 -9.09
N GLN A 273 5.90 -1.12 -9.27
CA GLN A 273 5.39 0.25 -9.15
C GLN A 273 5.16 0.66 -7.68
N VAL A 274 5.24 -0.29 -6.73
CA VAL A 274 4.89 -0.05 -5.33
C VAL A 274 6.07 0.53 -4.55
N ASN A 275 5.96 1.81 -4.22
CA ASN A 275 6.73 2.47 -3.17
C ASN A 275 5.90 3.64 -2.59
N LYS A 276 6.29 4.13 -1.41
CA LYS A 276 5.53 5.15 -0.68
C LYS A 276 5.47 6.48 -1.41
N GLY A 277 6.57 6.89 -2.06
CA GLY A 277 6.62 8.10 -2.90
C GLY A 277 5.61 8.07 -4.04
N ASN A 278 5.50 6.95 -4.76
CA ASN A 278 4.51 6.77 -5.82
C ASN A 278 3.07 6.78 -5.25
N GLY A 279 2.85 6.16 -4.09
CA GLY A 279 1.57 6.23 -3.39
C GLY A 279 1.17 7.68 -3.02
N LEU A 280 2.12 8.47 -2.52
CA LEU A 280 1.93 9.89 -2.22
C LEU A 280 1.64 10.69 -3.48
N LYS A 281 2.37 10.44 -4.57
CA LYS A 281 2.15 11.09 -5.86
C LYS A 281 0.73 10.86 -6.36
N VAL A 282 0.24 9.61 -6.33
CA VAL A 282 -1.15 9.28 -6.69
C VAL A 282 -2.15 10.08 -5.86
N LEU A 283 -1.94 10.16 -4.54
CA LEU A 283 -2.83 10.90 -3.65
C LEU A 283 -2.79 12.41 -3.94
N MET A 284 -1.59 12.97 -4.11
CA MET A 284 -1.41 14.40 -4.42
C MET A 284 -2.03 14.76 -5.76
N ASP A 285 -1.81 13.97 -6.80
CA ASP A 285 -2.36 14.20 -8.14
C ASP A 285 -3.90 14.21 -8.10
N ALA A 286 -4.50 13.27 -7.37
CA ALA A 286 -5.96 13.18 -7.20
C ALA A 286 -6.55 14.36 -6.41
N LEU A 287 -5.77 14.99 -5.54
CA LEU A 287 -6.17 16.12 -4.70
C LEU A 287 -5.66 17.48 -5.23
N HIS A 288 -5.00 17.50 -6.38
CA HIS A 288 -4.33 18.68 -6.95
C HIS A 288 -3.38 19.37 -5.97
N LEU A 289 -2.59 18.56 -5.25
CA LEU A 289 -1.57 19.01 -4.30
C LEU A 289 -0.18 18.92 -4.93
N SER A 290 0.73 19.75 -4.42
CA SER A 290 2.14 19.78 -4.78
C SER A 290 3.04 19.24 -3.66
N PRO A 291 4.28 18.84 -3.97
CA PRO A 291 5.32 18.55 -2.97
C PRO A 291 5.50 19.59 -1.86
N SER A 292 5.35 20.88 -2.19
CA SER A 292 5.46 21.99 -1.24
C SER A 292 4.26 22.11 -0.29
N ASP A 293 3.14 21.44 -0.60
CA ASP A 293 1.92 21.51 0.21
C ASP A 293 1.95 20.58 1.42
N GLY A 294 2.99 19.78 1.63
CA GLY A 294 3.00 18.88 2.78
C GLY A 294 4.36 18.38 3.20
N ALA A 295 4.30 17.58 4.26
CA ALA A 295 5.47 17.02 4.89
C ALA A 295 5.42 15.49 4.98
N TYR A 296 6.59 14.90 5.15
CA TYR A 296 6.77 13.47 5.35
C TYR A 296 7.75 13.19 6.50
N ILE A 297 7.51 12.14 7.29
CA ILE A 297 8.47 11.63 8.28
C ILE A 297 8.62 10.10 8.18
N GLY A 298 9.85 9.61 8.23
CA GLY A 298 10.18 8.18 8.15
C GLY A 298 11.55 7.82 8.73
N ASP A 299 11.93 6.56 8.64
CA ASP A 299 13.17 6.01 9.20
C ASP A 299 13.89 4.98 8.32
N ALA A 300 13.20 4.41 7.33
CA ALA A 300 13.67 3.23 6.62
C ALA A 300 13.80 3.42 5.10
N TYR A 301 14.44 2.45 4.42
CA TYR A 301 14.67 2.49 2.97
C TYR A 301 13.40 2.56 2.10
N ASN A 302 12.23 2.20 2.62
CA ASN A 302 10.95 2.35 1.92
C ASN A 302 10.35 3.77 2.05
N ASP A 303 11.02 4.66 2.79
CA ASP A 303 10.64 6.05 2.99
C ASP A 303 11.41 7.00 2.09
N ILE A 304 12.56 6.57 1.56
CA ILE A 304 13.46 7.40 0.75
C ILE A 304 12.71 8.07 -0.40
N GLU A 305 11.93 7.31 -1.17
CA GLU A 305 11.21 7.87 -2.32
C GLU A 305 10.13 8.88 -1.89
N ALA A 306 9.60 8.78 -0.67
CA ALA A 306 8.66 9.75 -0.12
C ALA A 306 9.37 11.00 0.42
N MET A 307 10.55 10.84 1.04
CA MET A 307 11.37 11.94 1.56
C MET A 307 11.97 12.79 0.45
N ASP A 308 12.40 12.18 -0.65
CA ASP A 308 12.92 12.86 -1.82
C ASP A 308 11.83 13.64 -2.58
N LEU A 309 10.58 13.19 -2.48
CA LEU A 309 9.45 13.76 -3.22
C LEU A 309 8.96 15.09 -2.66
N VAL A 310 9.08 15.33 -1.35
CA VAL A 310 8.50 16.51 -0.67
C VAL A 310 9.55 17.53 -0.29
N ASP A 311 9.12 18.79 -0.16
CA ASP A 311 10.01 19.89 0.26
C ASP A 311 10.28 19.87 1.77
N TYR A 312 9.41 19.21 2.54
CA TYR A 312 9.53 19.08 3.99
C TYR A 312 9.56 17.61 4.41
N SER A 313 10.75 17.01 4.42
CA SER A 313 10.94 15.64 4.89
C SER A 313 11.81 15.56 6.14
N PHE A 314 11.42 14.66 7.05
CA PHE A 314 12.10 14.40 8.31
C PHE A 314 12.56 12.94 8.38
N ALA A 315 13.82 12.72 8.76
CA ALA A 315 14.29 11.43 9.23
C ALA A 315 14.41 11.46 10.77
N VAL A 316 13.91 10.42 11.44
CA VAL A 316 14.02 10.28 12.91
C VAL A 316 15.44 9.92 13.34
N GLY A 317 15.79 10.18 14.60
CA GLY A 317 17.13 9.98 15.15
C GLY A 317 17.65 8.53 15.06
N ASN A 318 16.75 7.54 15.11
CA ASN A 318 17.08 6.11 14.99
C ASN A 318 17.20 5.62 13.53
N ALA A 319 16.97 6.48 12.53
CA ALA A 319 17.14 6.12 11.12
C ALA A 319 18.62 5.90 10.78
N ASP A 320 18.89 4.99 9.84
CA ASP A 320 20.23 4.79 9.29
C ASP A 320 20.72 6.08 8.59
N ASP A 321 22.03 6.35 8.65
CA ASP A 321 22.62 7.56 8.02
C ASP A 321 22.36 7.61 6.51
N SER A 322 22.34 6.45 5.85
CA SER A 322 22.00 6.34 4.43
C SER A 322 20.57 6.77 4.12
N VAL A 323 19.63 6.63 5.07
CA VAL A 323 18.24 7.08 4.93
C VAL A 323 18.13 8.56 5.31
N LYS A 324 18.79 8.98 6.39
CA LYS A 324 18.86 10.39 6.83
C LYS A 324 19.36 11.33 5.72
N ALA A 325 20.28 10.87 4.88
CA ALA A 325 20.81 11.65 3.76
C ALA A 325 19.75 12.09 2.72
N HIS A 326 18.58 11.46 2.70
CA HIS A 326 17.47 11.81 1.79
C HIS A 326 16.46 12.79 2.42
N ALA A 327 16.42 12.91 3.74
CA ALA A 327 15.54 13.85 4.42
C ALA A 327 16.08 15.28 4.33
N LYS A 328 15.18 16.28 4.24
CA LYS A 328 15.57 17.69 4.33
C LYS A 328 15.98 18.09 5.74
N TYR A 329 15.45 17.40 6.74
CA TYR A 329 15.70 17.62 8.14
C TYR A 329 15.93 16.29 8.86
N VAL A 330 16.90 16.24 9.76
CA VAL A 330 17.15 15.08 10.62
C VAL A 330 16.83 15.50 12.05
N LEU A 331 15.96 14.75 12.71
CA LEU A 331 15.65 14.96 14.12
C LEU A 331 16.69 14.25 14.99
N GLU A 332 17.01 14.86 16.14
CA GLU A 332 17.83 14.19 17.16
C GLU A 332 17.00 13.11 17.86
N GLU A 333 15.71 13.39 18.09
CA GLU A 333 14.79 12.47 18.74
C GLU A 333 14.55 11.21 17.90
N THR A 334 14.64 10.06 18.56
CA THR A 334 14.21 8.76 18.04
C THR A 334 12.69 8.59 18.13
N ASN A 335 12.15 7.54 17.52
CA ASN A 335 10.76 7.15 17.69
C ASN A 335 10.39 6.92 19.17
N GLU A 336 11.32 6.40 19.98
CA GLU A 336 11.15 6.21 21.43
C GLU A 336 11.27 7.49 22.26
N GLU A 337 11.58 8.64 21.64
CA GLU A 337 11.65 9.96 22.27
C GLU A 337 10.56 10.91 21.74
N GLY A 338 9.66 10.40 20.89
CA GLY A 338 8.51 11.12 20.36
C GLY A 338 8.87 12.05 19.20
N ALA A 339 9.72 11.58 18.28
CA ALA A 339 10.13 12.30 17.07
C ALA A 339 8.94 12.79 16.22
N PHE A 340 7.88 11.99 16.08
CA PHE A 340 6.68 12.42 15.38
C PHE A 340 6.02 13.64 16.06
N ALA A 341 5.81 13.60 17.38
CA ALA A 341 5.28 14.73 18.12
C ALA A 341 6.18 15.98 18.00
N LYS A 342 7.51 15.79 18.02
CA LYS A 342 8.47 16.87 17.77
C LYS A 342 8.29 17.50 16.38
N ALA A 343 8.16 16.68 15.33
CA ALA A 343 7.92 17.18 13.98
C ALA A 343 6.60 17.95 13.88
N VAL A 344 5.53 17.47 14.51
CA VAL A 344 4.26 18.22 14.61
C VAL A 344 4.48 19.58 15.28
N SER A 345 5.22 19.61 16.40
CA SER A 345 5.51 20.86 17.10
C SER A 345 6.31 21.84 16.23
N LEU A 346 7.36 21.37 15.52
CA LEU A 346 8.14 22.20 14.61
C LEU A 346 7.29 22.78 13.47
N LEU A 347 6.46 21.95 12.84
CA LEU A 347 5.68 22.37 11.70
C LEU A 347 4.53 23.32 12.12
N TYR A 348 3.90 23.09 13.27
CA TYR A 348 2.62 23.74 13.61
C TYR A 348 2.65 24.62 14.86
N GLY A 349 3.76 24.71 15.59
CA GLY A 349 3.84 25.50 16.83
C GLY A 349 2.96 24.93 17.95
N ILE A 350 2.52 23.67 17.83
CA ILE A 350 1.68 23.02 18.83
C ILE A 350 2.62 22.46 19.90
N GLU A 351 2.47 22.93 21.14
CA GLU A 351 3.21 22.36 22.26
C GLU A 351 2.62 20.99 22.62
N THR A 352 3.44 19.94 22.49
CA THR A 352 3.08 18.56 22.80
C THR A 352 3.68 18.19 24.16
N TYR A 353 3.06 18.61 25.25
CA TYR A 353 3.52 18.31 26.62
C TYR A 353 3.05 16.95 27.09
#